data_AF-A0A239YZC1-F1
#
_entry.id   AF-A0A239YZC1-F1
#
_cell.length_a   1.000
_cell.length_b   1.000
_cell.length_c   1.000
_cell.angle_alpha   90.00
_cell.angle_beta   90.00
_cell.angle_gamma   90.00
#
_symmetry.space_group_name_H-M   'P 1'
#
loop_
_entity.id
_entity.type
_entity.pdbx_description
1 polymer ?
#
loop_
_entity_poly.entity_id
_entity_poly.type
_entity_poly.pdbx_seq_one_letter_code
_entity_poly.pdbx_strand_id
1 'polypeptide(L)'
;MLIESNKCFAIKDESGKYLLKRVSLFKFESLMTTITSIKDIKIIKKELYLYVRCPMCGDIHCYTYSIRDLLVYNGLIVGGCELLNNPIFYIGNYEKVKKRITIYNEINKNIYAMF
;
A
#
# COMPACT_ATOMS: atom_id res chain seq x y z
N MET A 1 -3.28 -2.54 25.70
CA MET A 1 -2.63 -2.39 24.37
C MET A 1 -3.70 -1.97 23.38
N LEU A 2 -3.59 -0.79 22.77
CA LEU A 2 -4.55 -0.31 21.77
C LEU A 2 -4.26 -1.03 20.45
N ILE A 3 -5.24 -1.81 19.97
CA ILE A 3 -5.17 -2.54 18.71
C ILE A 3 -5.99 -1.75 17.70
N GLU A 4 -5.36 -1.31 16.62
CA GLU A 4 -6.06 -0.65 15.51
C GLU A 4 -6.15 -1.61 14.34
N SER A 5 -7.36 -2.09 14.06
CA SER A 5 -7.61 -3.02 12.95
C SER A 5 -7.94 -2.30 11.65
N ASN A 6 -8.39 -1.05 11.71
CA ASN A 6 -8.69 -0.27 10.52
C ASN A 6 -7.43 0.46 10.06
N LYS A 7 -6.98 0.12 8.86
CA LYS A 7 -5.83 0.78 8.23
C LYS A 7 -6.27 1.46 6.95
N CYS A 8 -5.59 2.56 6.67
CA CYS A 8 -5.62 3.17 5.36
C CYS A 8 -4.57 2.48 4.50
N PHE A 9 -5.01 2.02 3.33
CA PHE A 9 -4.18 1.47 2.29
C PHE A 9 -4.16 2.43 1.11
N ALA A 10 -2.98 2.73 0.60
CA ALA A 10 -2.84 3.47 -0.64
C ALA A 10 -1.91 2.72 -1.57
N ILE A 11 -2.32 2.49 -2.81
CA ILE A 11 -1.58 1.65 -3.76
C ILE A 11 -1.64 2.27 -5.15
N LYS A 12 -0.55 2.17 -5.90
CA LYS A 12 -0.51 2.63 -7.27
C LYS A 12 -1.42 1.78 -8.16
N ASP A 13 -2.23 2.46 -8.95
CA ASP A 13 -2.89 1.88 -10.10
C ASP A 13 -1.92 1.78 -11.30
N GLU A 14 -2.42 1.25 -12.41
CA GLU A 14 -1.67 1.09 -13.65
C GLU A 14 -1.22 2.44 -14.27
N SER A 15 -1.88 3.55 -13.90
CA SER A 15 -1.48 4.91 -14.29
C SER A 15 -0.43 5.53 -13.36
N GLY A 16 0.03 4.79 -12.33
CA GLY A 16 0.98 5.26 -11.34
C GLY A 16 0.39 6.20 -10.28
N LYS A 17 -0.93 6.39 -10.26
CA LYS A 17 -1.66 7.20 -9.27
C LYS A 17 -2.04 6.37 -8.06
N TYR A 18 -2.04 6.97 -6.87
CA TYR A 18 -2.44 6.27 -5.66
C TYR A 18 -3.96 6.23 -5.50
N LEU A 19 -4.51 5.02 -5.45
CA LEU A 19 -5.86 4.74 -4.99
C LEU A 19 -5.84 4.57 -3.46
N LEU A 20 -6.69 5.32 -2.77
CA LEU A 20 -6.77 5.28 -1.30
C LEU A 20 -8.03 4.55 -0.84
N LYS A 21 -7.87 3.56 0.05
CA LYS A 21 -8.94 2.76 0.62
C LYS A 21 -8.75 2.60 2.12
N ARG A 22 -9.83 2.74 2.89
CA ARG A 22 -9.85 2.32 4.30
C ARG A 22 -10.38 0.89 4.37
N VAL A 23 -9.67 0.02 5.06
CA VAL A 23 -10.04 -1.39 5.18
C VAL A 23 -9.66 -1.91 6.56
N SER A 24 -10.45 -2.84 7.08
CA SER A 24 -10.05 -3.60 8.24
C SER A 24 -9.02 -4.66 7.84
N LEU A 25 -7.98 -4.89 8.64
CA LEU A 25 -7.02 -5.98 8.44
C LEU A 25 -7.71 -7.35 8.33
N PHE A 26 -8.87 -7.53 8.97
CA PHE A 26 -9.68 -8.75 8.88
C PHE A 26 -10.48 -8.88 7.59
N LYS A 27 -10.57 -7.81 6.79
CA LYS A 27 -11.24 -7.78 5.48
C LYS A 27 -10.25 -7.41 4.37
N PHE A 28 -8.94 -7.60 4.59
CA PHE A 28 -7.92 -7.16 3.63
C PHE A 28 -8.06 -7.84 2.27
N GLU A 29 -8.48 -9.10 2.25
CA GLU A 29 -8.80 -9.86 1.02
C GLU A 29 -9.85 -9.16 0.13
N SER A 30 -10.77 -8.38 0.72
CA SER A 30 -11.76 -7.61 -0.05
C SER A 30 -11.15 -6.51 -0.91
N LEU A 31 -9.88 -6.13 -0.70
CA LEU A 31 -9.19 -5.19 -1.58
C LEU A 31 -9.01 -5.77 -2.99
N MET A 32 -8.91 -7.09 -3.14
CA MET A 32 -8.74 -7.74 -4.45
C MET A 32 -9.91 -7.49 -5.40
N THR A 33 -11.12 -7.24 -4.88
CA THR A 33 -12.29 -6.96 -5.72
C THR A 33 -12.31 -5.52 -6.25
N THR A 34 -11.52 -4.63 -5.66
CA THR A 34 -11.52 -3.19 -5.99
C THR A 34 -10.20 -2.68 -6.55
N ILE A 35 -9.11 -3.46 -6.43
CA ILE A 35 -7.76 -3.04 -6.79
C ILE A 35 -7.10 -4.11 -7.65
N THR A 36 -7.04 -3.84 -8.96
CA THR A 36 -6.50 -4.77 -9.98
C THR A 36 -4.99 -5.01 -9.86
N SER A 37 -4.26 -4.05 -9.26
CA SER A 37 -2.82 -4.18 -8.99
C SER A 37 -2.53 -5.28 -7.96
N ILE A 38 -3.47 -5.61 -7.08
CA ILE A 38 -3.34 -6.72 -6.13
C ILE A 38 -3.68 -8.02 -6.86
N LYS A 39 -2.75 -8.97 -6.86
CA LYS A 39 -2.92 -10.28 -7.52
C LYS A 39 -3.38 -11.36 -6.56
N ASP A 40 -2.93 -11.29 -5.32
CA ASP A 40 -3.32 -12.27 -4.29
C ASP A 40 -3.08 -11.68 -2.90
N ILE A 41 -3.90 -12.12 -1.93
CA ILE A 41 -3.77 -11.82 -0.51
C ILE A 41 -3.99 -13.13 0.25
N LYS A 42 -3.01 -13.54 1.05
CA LYS A 42 -3.11 -14.75 1.87
C LYS A 42 -2.77 -14.43 3.31
N ILE A 43 -3.51 -15.03 4.24
CA ILE A 43 -3.17 -15.00 5.67
C ILE A 43 -2.86 -16.43 6.11
N ILE A 44 -1.59 -16.69 6.41
CA ILE A 44 -1.09 -18.03 6.80
C ILE A 44 -0.27 -17.86 8.07
N LYS A 45 -0.53 -18.68 9.09
CA LYS A 45 0.25 -18.68 10.36
C LYS A 45 0.44 -17.28 10.99
N LYS A 46 -0.59 -16.42 10.90
CA LYS A 46 -0.60 -15.02 11.41
C LYS A 46 0.30 -14.05 10.64
N GLU A 47 0.71 -14.41 9.42
CA GLU A 47 1.39 -13.54 8.48
C GLU A 47 0.47 -13.21 7.31
N LEU A 48 0.50 -11.95 6.90
CA LEU A 48 -0.11 -11.44 5.67
C LEU A 48 0.91 -11.53 4.55
N TYR A 49 0.55 -12.24 3.49
CA TYR A 49 1.26 -12.26 2.22
C TYR A 49 0.47 -11.44 1.22
N LEU A 50 1.10 -10.40 0.68
CA LEU A 50 0.50 -9.47 -0.26
C LEU A 50 1.27 -9.54 -1.59
N TYR A 51 0.59 -9.97 -2.65
CA TYR A 51 1.16 -10.06 -3.99
C TYR A 51 0.62 -8.91 -4.84
N VAL A 52 1.51 -8.03 -5.29
CA VAL A 52 1.16 -6.81 -6.02
C VAL A 52 1.95 -6.71 -7.30
N ARG A 53 1.26 -6.51 -8.42
CA ARG A 53 1.90 -6.14 -9.69
C ARG A 53 2.36 -4.68 -9.61
N CYS A 54 3.65 -4.45 -9.85
CA CYS A 54 4.22 -3.12 -9.94
C CYS A 54 3.86 -2.47 -11.28
N PRO A 55 3.27 -1.27 -11.29
CA PRO A 55 2.99 -0.56 -12.54
C PRO A 55 4.26 0.00 -13.21
N MET A 56 5.41 0.01 -12.53
CA MET A 56 6.64 0.60 -13.05
C MET A 56 7.59 -0.43 -13.68
N CYS A 57 7.82 -1.58 -13.03
CA CYS A 57 8.66 -2.64 -13.59
C CYS A 57 7.86 -3.78 -14.25
N GLY A 58 6.54 -3.85 -14.04
CA GLY A 58 5.68 -4.90 -14.58
C GLY A 58 5.66 -6.21 -13.79
N ASP A 59 6.63 -6.44 -12.92
CA ASP A 59 6.75 -7.65 -12.11
C ASP A 59 5.75 -7.72 -10.95
N ILE A 60 5.58 -8.93 -10.39
CA ILE A 60 4.80 -9.16 -9.17
C ILE A 60 5.75 -9.21 -7.98
N HIS A 61 5.56 -8.30 -7.02
CA HIS A 61 6.28 -8.31 -5.76
C HIS A 61 5.46 -8.99 -4.66
N CYS A 62 6.15 -9.72 -3.79
CA CYS A 62 5.56 -10.34 -2.61
C CYS A 62 6.04 -9.61 -1.36
N TYR A 63 5.09 -9.20 -0.51
CA TYR A 63 5.38 -8.55 0.76
C TYR A 63 4.78 -9.38 1.89
N THR A 64 5.58 -9.61 2.93
CA THR A 64 5.18 -10.40 4.09
C THR A 64 5.18 -9.52 5.33
N TYR A 65 4.08 -9.54 6.09
CA TYR A 65 3.93 -8.77 7.31
C TYR A 65 3.28 -9.61 8.41
N SER A 66 3.79 -9.53 9.63
CA SER A 66 3.11 -10.06 10.81
C SER A 66 1.78 -9.31 11.02
N ILE A 67 0.67 -10.05 11.16
CA ILE A 67 -0.64 -9.47 11.48
C ILE A 67 -0.57 -8.71 12.81
N ARG A 68 0.19 -9.23 13.79
CA ARG A 68 0.39 -8.55 15.07
C ARG A 68 1.07 -7.19 14.88
N ASP A 69 2.08 -7.13 14.02
CA ASP A 69 2.82 -5.90 13.78
C ASP A 69 1.93 -4.91 13.06
N LEU A 70 1.16 -5.35 12.06
CA LEU A 70 0.17 -4.51 11.40
C LEU A 70 -0.86 -3.94 12.39
N LEU A 71 -1.32 -4.74 13.35
CA LEU A 71 -2.32 -4.34 14.35
C LEU A 71 -1.79 -3.32 15.37
N VAL A 72 -0.54 -3.47 15.82
CA VAL A 72 0.07 -2.65 16.88
C VAL A 72 0.80 -1.43 16.30
N TYR A 73 1.29 -1.54 15.07
CA TYR A 73 2.05 -0.47 14.43
C TYR A 73 1.14 0.67 13.95
N ASN A 74 1.35 1.84 14.54
CA ASN A 74 0.66 3.09 14.20
C ASN A 74 1.51 4.02 13.31
N GLY A 75 2.66 3.53 12.82
CA GLY A 75 3.49 4.25 11.87
C GLY A 75 2.96 4.15 10.44
N LEU A 76 3.87 4.29 9.50
CA LEU A 76 3.62 4.11 8.08
C LEU A 76 4.49 2.97 7.58
N ILE A 77 3.87 1.99 6.91
CA ILE A 77 4.55 0.91 6.21
C ILE A 77 4.60 1.31 4.75
N VAL A 78 5.76 1.11 4.12
CA VAL A 78 5.99 1.41 2.72
C VAL A 78 6.38 0.10 2.03
N GLY A 79 5.62 -0.31 1.03
CA GLY A 79 5.99 -1.39 0.11
C GLY A 79 6.57 -0.79 -1.16
N GLY A 80 7.82 -1.08 -1.46
CA GLY A 80 8.54 -0.54 -2.62
C GLY A 80 8.91 -1.60 -3.65
N CYS A 81 9.13 -1.16 -4.88
CA CYS A 81 9.72 -1.98 -5.94
C CYS A 81 11.21 -2.17 -5.65
N GLU A 82 11.70 -3.40 -5.57
CA GLU A 82 13.11 -3.70 -5.28
C GLU A 82 14.06 -3.20 -6.38
N LEU A 83 13.59 -3.18 -7.64
CA LEU A 83 14.39 -2.76 -8.79
C LEU A 83 14.52 -1.24 -8.90
N LEU A 84 13.43 -0.52 -8.64
CA LEU A 84 13.33 0.92 -8.91
C LEU A 84 13.32 1.78 -7.64
N ASN A 85 13.38 1.17 -6.45
CA ASN A 85 13.24 1.82 -5.15
C ASN A 85 12.02 2.76 -5.05
N ASN A 86 10.98 2.50 -5.85
CA ASN A 86 9.79 3.34 -5.92
C ASN A 86 8.70 2.76 -5.03
N PRO A 87 8.08 3.55 -4.13
CA PRO A 87 6.93 3.10 -3.35
C PRO A 87 5.77 2.66 -4.26
N ILE A 88 5.34 1.41 -4.09
CA ILE A 88 4.16 0.83 -4.75
C ILE A 88 2.92 1.06 -3.89
N PHE A 89 3.04 0.89 -2.57
CA PHE A 89 1.94 1.13 -1.65
C PHE A 89 2.37 1.66 -0.29
N TYR A 90 1.37 2.14 0.46
CA TYR A 90 1.46 2.59 1.85
C TYR A 90 0.36 1.93 2.68
N ILE A 91 0.69 1.45 3.88
CA ILE A 91 -0.27 0.98 4.90
C ILE A 91 -0.06 1.79 6.17
N GLY A 92 -1.12 2.32 6.78
CA GLY A 92 -1.01 2.96 8.08
C GLY A 92 -2.24 3.77 8.49
N ASN A 93 -2.04 4.72 9.40
CA ASN A 93 -3.08 5.68 9.76
C ASN A 93 -3.40 6.58 8.55
N TYR A 94 -4.68 6.91 8.38
CA TYR A 94 -5.17 7.73 7.26
C TYR A 94 -4.43 9.05 7.10
N GLU A 95 -4.19 9.81 8.18
CA GLU A 95 -3.52 11.11 8.09
C GLU A 95 -2.09 10.97 7.58
N LYS A 96 -1.37 9.95 8.06
CA LYS A 96 0.02 9.67 7.64
C LYS A 96 0.09 9.24 6.18
N VAL A 97 -0.82 8.36 5.76
CA VAL A 97 -0.91 7.88 4.38
C VAL A 97 -1.27 9.02 3.43
N LYS A 98 -2.31 9.80 3.77
CA LYS A 98 -2.77 10.95 2.98
C LYS A 98 -1.66 11.99 2.81
N LYS A 99 -0.97 12.36 3.89
CA LYS A 99 0.14 13.31 3.85
C LYS A 99 1.23 12.88 2.86
N ARG A 100 1.58 11.59 2.82
CA ARG A 100 2.58 11.06 1.87
C ARG A 100 2.12 11.13 0.42
N ILE A 101 0.86 10.79 0.16
CA ILE A 101 0.31 10.87 -1.19
C ILE A 101 0.23 12.32 -1.67
N THR A 102 -0.17 13.26 -0.81
CA THR A 102 -0.19 14.69 -1.13
C THR A 102 1.19 15.19 -1.54
N ILE A 103 2.22 14.89 -0.73
CA ILE A 103 3.61 15.25 -1.05
C ILE A 103 4.04 14.65 -2.40
N TYR A 104 3.75 13.37 -2.64
CA TYR A 104 4.05 12.72 -3.92
C TYR A 104 3.35 13.40 -5.10
N ASN A 105 2.09 13.78 -4.96
CA ASN A 105 1.32 14.45 -5.99
C ASN A 105 1.84 15.87 -6.25
N GLU A 106 2.24 16.61 -5.22
CA GLU A 106 2.85 17.94 -5.36
C GLU A 106 4.18 17.88 -6.10
N ILE A 107 5.06 16.93 -5.72
CA ILE A 107 6.34 16.71 -6.39
C ILE A 107 6.12 16.36 -7.87
N ASN A 108 5.23 15.42 -8.17
CA ASN A 108 4.95 15.07 -9.55
C ASN A 108 4.32 16.21 -10.33
N LYS A 109 3.37 16.96 -9.74
CA LYS A 109 2.79 18.13 -10.40
C LYS A 109 3.88 19.15 -10.76
N ASN A 110 4.85 19.38 -9.89
CA ASN A 110 5.96 20.29 -10.15
C ASN A 110 6.91 19.77 -11.22
N ILE A 111 7.21 18.46 -11.24
CA ILE A 111 8.04 17.85 -12.29
C ILE A 111 7.33 17.93 -13.65
N TYR A 112 6.05 17.57 -13.72
CA TYR A 112 5.27 17.62 -14.97
C TYR A 112 4.92 19.05 -15.41
N ALA A 113 4.92 20.03 -14.51
CA ALA A 113 4.76 21.45 -14.87
C ALA A 113 6.07 22.11 -15.35
N MET A 114 7.21 21.42 -15.22
CA MET A 114 8.50 21.85 -15.77
C MET A 114 8.71 21.39 -17.23
N PHE A 115 7.80 20.60 -17.80
CA PHE A 115 7.82 20.16 -19.20
C PHE A 115 6.72 20.85 -20.01
#